data_AF-A0A7S6Z325-F1
#
_entry.id   AF-A0A7S6Z325-F1
#
_cell.length_a   1.000
_cell.length_b   1.000
_cell.length_c   1.000
_cell.angle_alpha   90.00
_cell.angle_beta   90.00
_cell.angle_gamma   90.00
#
_symmetry.space_group_name_H-M   'P 1'
#
loop_
_entity.id
_entity.type
_entity.pdbx_description
1 polymer ?
#
loop_
_entity_poly.entity_id
_entity_poly.type
_entity_poly.pdbx_seq_one_letter_code
_entity_poly.pdbx_strand_id
1 'polypeptide(L)'
;MEDVVRFCHERGMLLLADEVYQENVYDTRRRFLSFREVVLGMPEPYCSETMLVSLHSTSKGVIGECGRRGGYFCMANLPAALRQQVVKLCSINLCANVNGQLMTALMCSPPREGETSYAMHQRECDAIFTGMKERAELLARELGNVRGLSCQPVEGAMYAFPRIVLPERYAQRNEELN
;
A
#
# COMPACT_ATOMS: atom_id res chain seq x y z
N MET A 1 9.37 8.39 -8.10
CA MET A 1 8.02 8.86 -7.71
C MET A 1 7.71 10.21 -8.34
N GLU A 2 8.60 11.21 -8.26
CA GLU A 2 8.39 12.50 -8.92
C GLU A 2 8.11 12.38 -10.44
N ASP A 3 8.77 11.48 -11.16
CA ASP A 3 8.48 11.26 -12.59
C ASP A 3 7.03 10.83 -12.84
N VAL A 4 6.44 10.06 -11.93
CA VAL A 4 5.03 9.67 -12.00
C VAL A 4 4.13 10.88 -11.76
N VAL A 5 4.49 11.74 -10.79
CA VAL A 5 3.78 13.00 -10.54
C VAL A 5 3.83 13.91 -11.77
N ARG A 6 5.02 14.12 -12.36
CA ARG A 6 5.20 14.90 -13.60
C ARG A 6 4.34 14.34 -14.73
N PHE A 7 4.42 13.03 -14.95
CA PHE A 7 3.62 12.35 -15.97
C PHE A 7 2.12 12.53 -15.76
N CYS A 8 1.61 12.34 -14.53
CA CYS A 8 0.19 12.51 -14.24
C CYS A 8 -0.26 13.96 -14.45
N HIS A 9 0.52 14.94 -13.99
CA HIS A 9 0.23 16.35 -14.18
C HIS A 9 0.19 16.72 -15.67
N GLU A 10 1.24 16.40 -16.44
CA GLU A 10 1.36 16.70 -17.87
C GLU A 10 0.25 16.07 -18.71
N ARG A 11 -0.27 14.91 -18.27
CA ARG A 11 -1.36 14.19 -18.95
C ARG A 11 -2.75 14.52 -18.43
N GLY A 12 -2.88 15.42 -17.44
CA GLY A 12 -4.16 15.74 -16.80
C GLY A 12 -4.81 14.53 -16.11
N MET A 13 -4.01 13.59 -15.62
CA MET A 13 -4.47 12.36 -14.98
C MET A 13 -4.59 12.52 -13.47
N LEU A 14 -5.63 11.92 -12.90
CA LEU A 14 -5.73 11.73 -11.46
C LEU A 14 -4.73 10.65 -11.01
N LEU A 15 -3.89 10.99 -10.04
CA LEU A 15 -3.01 10.02 -9.37
C LEU A 15 -3.77 9.35 -8.21
N LEU A 16 -3.97 8.04 -8.29
CA LEU A 16 -4.56 7.23 -7.23
C LEU A 16 -3.45 6.41 -6.56
N ALA A 17 -3.05 6.80 -5.35
CA ALA A 17 -1.97 6.16 -4.60
C ALA A 17 -2.54 5.16 -3.59
N ASP A 18 -2.53 3.87 -3.93
CA ASP A 18 -2.89 2.79 -3.01
C ASP A 18 -1.70 2.44 -2.11
N GLU A 19 -1.71 2.99 -0.88
CA GLU A 19 -0.59 2.97 0.07
C GLU A 19 -0.93 2.08 1.29
N VAL A 20 -1.74 1.03 1.09
CA VAL A 20 -2.21 0.14 2.18
C VAL A 20 -1.10 -0.67 2.86
N TYR A 21 0.07 -0.82 2.23
CA TYR A 21 1.23 -1.55 2.78
C TYR A 21 2.35 -0.62 3.28
N GLN A 22 2.05 0.64 3.59
CA GLN A 22 3.07 1.64 3.94
C GLN A 22 4.00 1.25 5.11
N GLU A 23 3.49 0.49 6.09
CA GLU A 23 4.27 0.00 7.25
C GLU A 23 5.07 -1.29 6.95
N ASN A 24 4.86 -1.92 5.79
CA ASN A 24 5.48 -3.19 5.42
C ASN A 24 6.60 -2.99 4.40
N VAL A 25 7.71 -2.39 4.83
CA VAL A 25 8.91 -2.19 4.02
C VAL A 25 10.07 -2.96 4.64
N TYR A 26 10.48 -4.08 4.04
CA TYR A 26 11.46 -5.01 4.60
C TYR A 26 12.91 -4.68 4.25
N ASP A 27 13.13 -4.06 3.07
CA ASP A 27 14.47 -3.63 2.64
C ASP A 27 14.93 -2.44 3.49
N THR A 28 15.95 -2.64 4.31
CA THR A 28 16.49 -1.63 5.23
C THR A 28 17.15 -0.44 4.52
N ARG A 29 17.39 -0.54 3.21
CA ARG A 29 17.92 0.55 2.38
C ARG A 29 16.83 1.46 1.84
N ARG A 30 15.56 1.06 1.99
CA ARG A 30 14.38 1.78 1.51
C ARG A 30 13.52 2.20 2.68
N ARG A 31 12.72 3.24 2.47
CA ARG A 31 11.66 3.68 3.37
C ARG A 31 10.41 3.97 2.56
N PHE A 32 9.26 3.85 3.19
CA PHE A 32 8.03 4.36 2.60
C PHE A 32 8.11 5.88 2.47
N LEU A 33 7.65 6.39 1.34
CA LEU A 33 7.48 7.81 1.06
C LEU A 33 6.10 7.97 0.45
N SER A 34 5.23 8.77 1.05
CA SER A 34 3.87 8.93 0.52
C SER A 34 3.88 9.79 -0.74
N PHE A 35 3.02 9.49 -1.70
CA PHE A 35 2.81 10.35 -2.86
C PHE A 35 2.31 11.74 -2.45
N ARG A 36 1.61 11.85 -1.31
CA ARG A 36 1.21 13.15 -0.76
C ARG A 36 2.42 14.01 -0.39
N GLU A 37 3.40 13.44 0.31
CA GLU A 37 4.64 14.15 0.63
C GLU A 37 5.39 14.54 -0.64
N VAL A 38 5.51 13.63 -1.61
CA VAL A 38 6.18 13.91 -2.89
C VAL A 38 5.48 15.03 -3.65
N VAL A 39 4.16 14.96 -3.84
CA VAL A 39 3.41 15.99 -4.57
C VAL A 39 3.57 17.34 -3.88
N LEU A 40 3.34 17.42 -2.57
CA LEU A 40 3.43 18.69 -1.84
C LEU A 40 4.85 19.25 -1.73
N GLY A 41 5.88 18.40 -1.84
CA GLY A 41 7.28 18.80 -1.81
C GLY A 41 7.86 19.25 -3.16
N MET A 42 7.18 18.97 -4.26
CA MET A 42 7.61 19.39 -5.61
C MET A 42 7.36 20.88 -5.84
N PRO A 43 8.08 21.54 -6.77
CA PRO A 43 7.82 22.94 -7.12
C PRO A 43 6.50 23.11 -7.88
N GLU A 44 6.07 24.37 -8.04
CA GLU A 44 4.96 24.71 -8.94
C GLU A 44 5.27 24.28 -10.39
N PRO A 45 4.25 23.87 -11.17
CA PRO A 45 2.83 23.76 -10.81
C PRO A 45 2.47 22.45 -10.08
N TYR A 46 3.42 21.52 -9.90
CA TYR A 46 3.11 20.15 -9.51
C TYR A 46 2.46 20.04 -8.13
N CYS A 47 2.93 20.81 -7.14
CA CYS A 47 2.41 20.72 -5.76
C CYS A 47 0.99 21.25 -5.59
N SER A 48 0.56 22.19 -6.43
CA SER A 48 -0.77 22.81 -6.35
C SER A 48 -1.76 22.27 -7.37
N GLU A 49 -1.31 21.74 -8.50
CA GLU A 49 -2.18 21.33 -9.61
C GLU A 49 -2.28 19.81 -9.80
N THR A 50 -1.34 19.01 -9.30
CA THR A 50 -1.42 17.54 -9.48
C THR A 50 -2.53 16.97 -8.60
N MET A 51 -3.61 16.49 -9.23
CA MET A 51 -4.70 15.81 -8.54
C MET A 51 -4.21 14.47 -7.95
N LEU A 52 -4.42 14.29 -6.64
CA LEU A 52 -4.01 13.09 -5.91
C LEU A 52 -5.13 12.60 -5.00
N VAL A 53 -5.33 11.28 -4.98
CA VAL A 53 -6.06 10.57 -3.93
C VAL A 53 -5.16 9.48 -3.35
N SER A 54 -4.75 9.62 -2.08
CA SER A 54 -4.01 8.59 -1.34
C SER A 54 -4.97 7.74 -0.52
N LEU A 55 -4.82 6.41 -0.55
CA LEU A 55 -5.64 5.47 0.20
C LEU A 55 -4.83 4.75 1.27
N HIS A 56 -5.47 4.51 2.42
CA HIS A 56 -4.93 3.64 3.45
C HIS A 56 -6.01 2.79 4.13
N SER A 57 -5.61 1.67 4.71
CA SER A 57 -6.54 0.68 5.30
C SER A 57 -5.97 0.04 6.55
N THR A 58 -6.87 -0.26 7.49
CA THR A 58 -6.55 -1.04 8.69
C THR A 58 -6.34 -2.52 8.41
N SER A 59 -6.57 -2.98 7.16
CA SER A 59 -6.65 -4.41 6.84
C SER A 59 -5.31 -5.10 6.64
N LYS A 60 -4.25 -4.33 6.42
CA LYS A 60 -2.97 -4.83 5.94
C LYS A 60 -1.85 -4.51 6.93
N GLY A 61 -0.73 -5.17 6.71
CA GLY A 61 0.49 -4.94 7.45
C GLY A 61 0.47 -5.40 8.89
N VAL A 62 1.24 -4.73 9.74
CA VAL A 62 1.38 -5.07 11.17
C VAL A 62 0.03 -5.04 11.90
N ILE A 63 -0.88 -4.15 11.49
CA ILE A 63 -2.21 -4.02 12.07
C ILE A 63 -3.12 -5.19 11.66
N GLY A 64 -3.27 -5.44 10.36
CA GLY A 64 -3.92 -6.68 9.87
C GLY A 64 -5.41 -6.88 10.24
N GLU A 65 -6.12 -5.86 10.68
CA GLU A 65 -7.50 -5.92 11.20
C GLU A 65 -8.56 -5.90 10.08
N CYS A 66 -8.46 -6.83 9.13
CA CYS A 66 -9.28 -6.83 7.91
C CYS A 66 -10.80 -6.96 8.16
N GLY A 67 -11.19 -7.68 9.22
CA GLY A 67 -12.59 -7.86 9.62
C GLY A 67 -13.25 -6.57 10.15
N ARG A 68 -12.46 -5.58 10.59
CA ARG A 68 -12.97 -4.28 11.05
C ARG A 68 -13.44 -3.40 9.90
N ARG A 69 -13.01 -3.69 8.66
CA ARG A 69 -13.38 -2.95 7.44
C ARG A 69 -13.17 -1.44 7.62
N GLY A 70 -11.99 -1.07 8.12
CA GLY A 70 -11.54 0.32 8.33
C GLY A 70 -10.58 0.80 7.25
N GLY A 71 -10.55 2.11 7.04
CA GLY A 71 -9.69 2.79 6.09
C GLY A 71 -10.13 4.22 5.82
N TYR A 72 -9.30 4.94 5.09
CA TYR A 72 -9.57 6.31 4.67
C TYR A 72 -8.91 6.59 3.33
N PHE A 73 -9.30 7.71 2.72
CA PHE A 73 -8.55 8.30 1.63
C PHE A 73 -8.43 9.81 1.81
N CYS A 74 -7.34 10.38 1.31
CA CYS A 74 -7.04 11.81 1.37
C CYS A 74 -6.97 12.37 -0.04
N MET A 75 -7.77 13.40 -0.32
CA MET A 75 -7.79 14.11 -1.60
C MET A 75 -6.91 15.35 -1.52
N ALA A 76 -6.06 15.58 -2.52
CA ALA A 76 -5.28 16.81 -2.69
C ALA A 76 -5.46 17.35 -4.12
N ASN A 77 -5.59 18.67 -4.25
CA ASN A 77 -5.70 19.41 -5.52
C ASN A 77 -6.87 18.98 -6.43
N LEU A 78 -7.87 18.28 -5.89
CA LEU A 78 -9.09 17.95 -6.65
C LEU A 78 -9.96 19.20 -6.84
N PRO A 79 -10.42 19.50 -8.08
CA PRO A 79 -11.41 20.52 -8.35
C PRO A 79 -12.65 20.37 -7.45
N ALA A 80 -13.20 21.50 -7.00
CA ALA A 80 -14.32 21.53 -6.07
C ALA A 80 -15.54 20.73 -6.57
N ALA A 81 -15.84 20.80 -7.87
CA ALA A 81 -16.93 20.05 -8.48
C ALA A 81 -16.74 18.53 -8.38
N LEU A 82 -15.51 18.02 -8.56
CA LEU A 82 -15.20 16.60 -8.40
C LEU A 82 -15.30 16.18 -6.94
N ARG A 83 -14.75 16.98 -6.01
CA ARG A 83 -14.84 16.72 -4.57
C ARG A 83 -16.30 16.63 -4.10
N GLN A 84 -17.18 17.48 -4.63
CA GLN A 84 -18.61 17.44 -4.32
C GLN A 84 -19.28 16.13 -4.80
N GLN A 85 -18.93 15.62 -5.98
CA GLN A 85 -19.46 14.33 -6.45
C GLN A 85 -18.97 13.17 -5.59
N VAL A 86 -17.71 13.19 -5.14
CA VAL A 86 -17.18 12.17 -4.21
C VAL A 86 -17.95 12.19 -2.88
N VAL A 87 -18.15 13.37 -2.29
CA VAL A 87 -18.91 13.51 -1.04
C VAL A 87 -20.35 13.04 -1.21
N LYS A 88 -21.01 13.42 -2.32
CA LYS A 88 -22.35 12.95 -2.66
C LYS A 88 -22.39 11.42 -2.74
N LEU A 89 -21.44 10.80 -3.42
CA LEU A 89 -21.33 9.33 -3.51
C LEU A 89 -21.18 8.69 -2.12
N CYS A 90 -20.29 9.22 -1.28
CA CYS A 90 -20.10 8.72 0.08
C CYS A 90 -21.36 8.81 0.93
N SER A 91 -22.16 9.88 0.80
CA SER A 91 -23.38 10.09 1.59
C SER A 91 -24.52 9.12 1.27
N ILE A 92 -24.50 8.45 0.11
CA ILE A 92 -25.55 7.47 -0.26
C ILE A 92 -25.51 6.26 0.67
N ASN A 93 -24.34 5.92 1.22
CA ASN A 93 -24.14 4.76 2.11
C ASN A 93 -24.22 5.14 3.61
N LEU A 94 -24.83 6.28 3.96
CA LEU A 94 -24.87 6.85 5.32
C LEU A 94 -23.48 7.19 5.88
N CYS A 95 -22.73 6.19 6.34
CA CYS A 95 -21.36 6.30 6.82
C CYS A 95 -20.66 4.93 6.88
N ALA A 96 -19.34 4.93 7.06
CA ALA A 96 -18.60 3.70 7.34
C ALA A 96 -18.97 3.11 8.71
N ASN A 97 -18.76 1.81 8.89
CA ASN A 97 -19.05 1.16 10.17
C ASN A 97 -18.20 1.75 11.32
N VAL A 98 -18.81 1.94 12.50
CA VAL A 98 -18.17 2.62 13.64
C VAL A 98 -16.91 1.90 14.11
N ASN A 99 -16.90 0.56 14.13
CA ASN A 99 -15.72 -0.21 14.54
C ASN A 99 -14.53 0.03 13.59
N GLY A 100 -14.77 0.13 12.29
CA GLY A 100 -13.77 0.46 11.29
C GLY A 100 -13.26 1.88 11.43
N GLN A 101 -14.14 2.84 11.76
CA GLN A 101 -13.74 4.23 12.03
C GLN A 101 -12.85 4.31 13.29
N LEU A 102 -13.23 3.65 14.37
CA LEU A 102 -12.44 3.57 15.61
C LEU A 102 -11.07 2.93 15.35
N MET A 103 -11.03 1.82 14.61
CA MET A 103 -9.77 1.16 14.28
C MET A 103 -8.87 2.04 13.40
N THR A 104 -9.47 2.81 12.49
CA THR A 104 -8.75 3.78 11.65
C THR A 104 -8.14 4.89 12.51
N ALA A 105 -8.88 5.39 13.51
CA ALA A 105 -8.37 6.39 14.43
C ALA A 105 -7.19 5.86 15.27
N LEU A 106 -7.30 4.64 15.80
CA LEU A 106 -6.22 3.99 16.56
C LEU A 106 -4.98 3.74 15.70
N MET A 107 -5.17 3.29 14.45
CA MET A 107 -4.08 3.13 13.48
C MET A 107 -3.33 4.45 13.25
N CYS A 108 -4.05 5.57 13.12
CA CYS A 108 -3.45 6.89 12.87
C CYS A 108 -2.91 7.57 14.15
N SER A 109 -3.22 7.02 15.33
CA SER A 109 -2.85 7.57 16.63
C SER A 109 -2.38 6.45 17.56
N PRO A 110 -1.26 5.77 17.23
CA PRO A 110 -0.71 4.73 18.10
C PRO A 110 -0.25 5.33 19.44
N PRO A 111 -0.06 4.48 20.48
CA PRO A 111 0.53 4.90 21.74
C PRO A 111 1.84 5.67 21.54
N ARG A 112 2.06 6.69 22.36
CA ARG A 112 3.25 7.56 22.30
C ARG A 112 4.29 7.18 23.35
N GLU A 113 5.55 7.51 23.08
CA GLU A 113 6.61 7.34 24.07
C GLU A 113 6.25 8.03 25.40
N GLY A 114 6.35 7.29 26.50
CA GLY A 114 5.92 7.71 27.83
C GLY A 114 4.52 7.26 28.24
N GLU A 115 3.68 6.78 27.32
CA GLU A 115 2.37 6.20 27.65
C GLU A 115 2.50 4.74 28.13
N THR A 116 1.56 4.32 28.99
CA THR A 116 1.61 3.02 29.69
C THR A 116 1.73 1.82 28.75
N SER A 117 1.08 1.85 27.59
CA SER A 117 1.06 0.73 26.63
C SER A 117 2.14 0.81 25.54
N TYR A 118 2.91 1.91 25.46
CA TYR A 118 3.84 2.15 24.35
C TYR A 118 4.88 1.03 24.19
N ALA A 119 5.59 0.71 25.27
CA ALA A 119 6.65 -0.29 25.22
C ALA A 119 6.12 -1.69 24.82
N MET A 120 4.93 -2.05 25.28
CA MET A 120 4.28 -3.31 24.92
C MET A 120 3.86 -3.30 23.44
N HIS A 121 3.20 -2.23 23.00
CA HIS A 121 2.73 -2.06 21.63
C HIS A 121 3.90 -2.13 20.63
N GLN A 122 4.97 -1.38 20.88
CA GLN A 122 6.16 -1.39 20.04
C GLN A 122 6.77 -2.79 19.93
N ARG A 123 6.91 -3.51 21.06
CA ARG A 123 7.44 -4.87 21.08
C ARG A 123 6.59 -5.84 20.24
N GLU A 124 5.26 -5.73 20.33
CA GLU A 124 4.34 -6.56 19.57
C GLU A 124 4.42 -6.25 18.07
N CYS A 125 4.43 -4.97 17.70
CA CYS A 125 4.58 -4.52 16.32
C CYS A 125 5.90 -5.00 15.70
N ASP A 126 7.01 -4.83 16.42
CA ASP A 126 8.35 -5.24 15.97
C ASP A 126 8.44 -6.76 15.80
N ALA A 127 7.86 -7.53 16.72
CA ALA A 127 7.83 -8.99 16.62
C ALA A 127 7.04 -9.46 15.39
N ILE A 128 5.87 -8.87 15.14
CA ILE A 128 5.04 -9.17 13.96
C ILE A 128 5.78 -8.82 12.68
N PHE A 129 6.35 -7.61 12.62
CA PHE A 129 7.11 -7.13 11.47
C PHE A 129 8.33 -8.02 11.17
N THR A 130 9.12 -8.34 12.19
CA THR A 130 10.30 -9.20 12.05
C THR A 130 9.92 -10.58 11.52
N GLY A 131 8.88 -11.20 12.10
CA GLY A 131 8.41 -12.49 11.62
C GLY A 131 7.90 -12.44 10.16
N MET A 132 7.27 -11.35 9.73
CA MET A 132 6.86 -11.17 8.33
C MET A 132 8.08 -11.05 7.41
N LYS A 133 9.08 -10.27 7.79
CA LYS A 133 10.33 -10.11 7.04
C LYS A 133 11.06 -11.44 6.85
N GLU A 134 11.26 -12.20 7.94
CA GLU A 134 11.92 -13.50 7.89
C GLU A 134 11.22 -14.49 6.95
N ARG A 135 9.88 -14.54 7.00
CA ARG A 135 9.06 -15.36 6.10
C ARG A 135 9.17 -14.91 4.65
N ALA A 136 9.17 -13.60 4.39
CA ALA A 136 9.29 -13.04 3.05
C ALA A 136 10.64 -13.40 2.41
N GLU A 137 11.73 -13.26 3.17
CA GLU A 137 13.06 -13.64 2.72
C GLU A 137 13.20 -15.15 2.49
N LEU A 138 12.68 -15.97 3.42
CA LEU A 138 12.68 -17.43 3.26
C LEU A 138 11.92 -17.84 1.99
N LEU A 139 10.70 -17.33 1.80
CA LEU A 139 9.87 -17.64 0.64
C LEU A 139 10.58 -17.28 -0.68
N ALA A 140 11.15 -16.08 -0.76
CA ALA A 140 11.85 -15.63 -1.97
C ALA A 140 13.07 -16.49 -2.29
N ARG A 141 13.86 -16.87 -1.27
CA ARG A 141 15.02 -17.77 -1.43
C ARG A 141 14.59 -19.16 -1.90
N GLU A 142 13.62 -19.77 -1.23
CA GLU A 142 13.19 -21.13 -1.56
C GLU A 142 12.57 -21.20 -2.96
N LEU A 143 11.75 -20.22 -3.35
CA LEU A 143 11.20 -20.15 -4.71
C LEU A 143 12.31 -19.99 -5.76
N GLY A 144 13.40 -19.29 -5.44
CA GLY A 144 14.57 -19.15 -6.32
C GLY A 144 15.37 -20.44 -6.52
N ASN A 145 15.26 -21.41 -5.60
CA ASN A 145 15.96 -22.69 -5.69
C ASN A 145 15.18 -23.76 -6.49
N VAL A 146 13.90 -23.51 -6.80
CA VAL A 146 13.08 -24.46 -7.55
C VAL A 146 13.41 -24.37 -9.05
N ARG A 147 13.73 -25.51 -9.68
CA ARG A 147 13.99 -25.58 -11.12
C ARG A 147 12.81 -25.02 -11.92
N GLY A 148 13.12 -24.07 -12.81
CA GLY A 148 12.13 -23.42 -13.67
C GLY A 148 11.42 -22.24 -13.00
N LEU A 149 11.75 -21.91 -11.75
CA LEU A 149 11.29 -20.71 -11.06
C LEU A 149 12.45 -19.76 -10.83
N SER A 150 12.12 -18.47 -10.76
CA SER A 150 12.99 -17.42 -10.24
C SER A 150 12.14 -16.44 -9.45
N CYS A 151 12.65 -15.88 -8.36
CA CYS A 151 11.91 -14.94 -7.53
C CYS A 151 12.78 -13.73 -7.21
N GLN A 152 12.19 -12.54 -7.33
CA GLN A 152 12.81 -11.31 -6.85
C GLN A 152 12.73 -11.23 -5.32
N PRO A 153 13.65 -10.50 -4.66
CA PRO A 153 13.50 -10.18 -3.25
C PRO A 153 12.16 -9.52 -2.97
N VAL A 154 11.50 -9.92 -1.87
CA VAL A 154 10.26 -9.29 -1.41
C VAL A 154 10.64 -8.06 -0.60
N GLU A 155 10.58 -6.89 -1.22
CA GLU A 155 10.97 -5.62 -0.58
C GLU A 155 9.91 -5.10 0.41
N GLY A 156 8.68 -5.59 0.35
CA GLY A 156 7.59 -5.15 1.20
C GLY A 156 6.27 -5.89 0.96
N ALA A 157 5.18 -5.33 1.50
CA ALA A 157 3.84 -5.91 1.45
C ALA A 157 3.75 -7.32 2.06
N MET A 158 3.11 -8.29 1.39
CA MET A 158 2.96 -9.67 1.88
C MET A 158 3.03 -10.73 0.77
N TYR A 159 3.50 -10.36 -0.43
CA TYR A 159 3.42 -11.21 -1.61
C TYR A 159 4.79 -11.38 -2.27
N ALA A 160 5.10 -12.60 -2.67
CA ALA A 160 6.14 -12.90 -3.64
C ALA A 160 5.50 -13.10 -5.02
N PHE A 161 6.19 -12.69 -6.08
CA PHE A 161 5.72 -12.85 -7.45
C PHE A 161 6.79 -13.58 -8.28
N PRO A 162 6.91 -14.91 -8.14
CA PRO A 162 7.91 -15.67 -8.86
C PRO A 162 7.59 -15.74 -10.35
N ARG A 163 8.63 -15.66 -11.18
CA ARG A 163 8.56 -15.97 -12.60
C ARG A 163 8.71 -17.47 -12.80
N ILE A 164 7.73 -18.07 -13.46
CA ILE A 164 7.75 -19.47 -13.88
C ILE A 164 8.17 -19.51 -15.35
N VAL A 165 9.19 -20.30 -15.66
CA VAL A 165 9.62 -20.60 -17.03
C VAL A 165 9.04 -21.97 -17.40
N LEU A 166 7.96 -21.94 -18.17
CA LEU A 166 7.33 -23.16 -18.67
C LEU A 166 8.11 -23.68 -19.90
N PRO A 167 8.37 -24.99 -19.99
CA PRO A 167 8.89 -25.60 -21.21
C PRO A 167 7.97 -25.39 -22.41
N GLU A 168 8.56 -25.23 -23.60
CA GLU A 168 7.85 -24.94 -24.86
C GLU A 168 6.70 -25.92 -25.16
N ARG A 169 6.87 -27.19 -24.81
CA ARG A 169 5.83 -28.23 -24.98
C ARG A 169 4.49 -27.87 -24.33
N TYR A 170 4.48 -27.07 -23.25
CA TYR A 170 3.24 -26.64 -22.60
C TYR A 170 2.54 -25.53 -23.38
N ALA A 171 3.30 -24.63 -24.01
CA ALA A 171 2.74 -23.62 -24.91
C ALA A 171 2.15 -24.28 -26.16
N GLN A 172 2.91 -25.17 -26.81
CA GLN A 172 2.45 -25.96 -27.95
C GLN A 172 1.17 -26.75 -27.63
N ARG A 173 1.15 -27.42 -26.47
CA ARG A 173 -0.04 -28.16 -26.04
C ARG A 173 -1.25 -27.26 -25.81
N ASN A 174 -1.04 -26.03 -25.33
CA ASN A 174 -2.12 -25.07 -25.15
C ASN A 174 -2.67 -24.59 -26.51
N GLU A 175 -1.81 -24.41 -27.51
CA GLU A 175 -2.21 -24.05 -28.89
C GLU A 175 -2.93 -25.19 -29.61
N GLU A 176 -2.58 -26.46 -29.35
CA GLU A 176 -3.31 -27.62 -29.91
C GLU A 176 -4.75 -27.74 -29.39
N LEU A 177 -5.01 -27.24 -28.17
CA LEU A 177 -6.28 -27.43 -27.46
C LEU A 177 -7.24 -26.24 -27.55
N ASN A 178 -6.79 -25.08 -28.07
CA ASN A 178 -7.58 -23.86 -28.23
C ASN A 178 -7.59 -23.38 -29.68
#